data_AF-G8LLL0-F1
#
_entry.id   AF-G8LLL0-F1
#
_cell.length_a   1.000
_cell.length_b   1.000
_cell.length_c   1.000
_cell.angle_alpha   90.00
_cell.angle_beta   90.00
_cell.angle_gamma   90.00
#
_symmetry.space_group_name_H-M   'P 1'
#
loop_
_entity.id
_entity.type
_entity.pdbx_description
1 polymer ?
#
loop_
_entity_poly.entity_id
_entity_poly.type
_entity_poly.pdbx_seq_one_letter_code
_entity_poly.pdbx_strand_id
1 'polypeptide(L)' 'MSQALPLITRQGDRIAIVSGLRTPFARQATAFHGIPAVDLGKMVVGEMLARSEIPPEVIEQLVFWPGCADA' A
#
# COMPACT_ATOMS: atom_id res chain seq x y z
N MET A 1 -0.50 19.61 24.73
CA MET A 1 -0.94 18.49 23.86
C MET A 1 -1.40 19.12 22.56
N SER A 2 -0.74 18.85 21.44
CA SER A 2 -1.14 19.43 20.16
C SER A 2 -2.42 18.75 19.67
N GLN A 3 -3.45 19.53 19.33
CA GLN A 3 -4.70 18.98 18.82
C GLN A 3 -4.46 18.44 17.41
N ALA A 4 -4.91 17.20 17.14
CA ALA A 4 -4.79 16.62 15.82
C ALA A 4 -5.62 17.42 14.81
N LEU A 5 -5.05 17.70 13.65
CA LEU A 5 -5.75 18.37 12.56
C LEU A 5 -6.93 17.50 12.07
N PRO A 6 -8.06 18.09 11.67
CA PRO A 6 -9.20 17.34 11.16
C PRO A 6 -8.82 16.62 9.85
N LEU A 7 -8.98 15.29 9.83
CA LEU A 7 -8.74 14.43 8.67
C LEU A 7 -9.94 14.45 7.72
N ILE A 8 -10.16 15.59 7.08
CA ILE A 8 -11.23 15.81 6.12
C ILE A 8 -10.69 16.19 4.74
N THR A 9 -11.39 15.79 3.69
CA THR A 9 -11.11 16.22 2.32
C THR A 9 -11.47 17.70 2.14
N ARG A 10 -11.07 18.31 1.01
CA ARG A 10 -11.50 19.67 0.65
C ARG A 10 -13.02 19.83 0.57
N GLN A 11 -13.74 18.74 0.31
CA GLN A 11 -15.20 18.70 0.22
C GLN A 11 -15.88 18.42 1.56
N GLY A 12 -15.09 18.13 2.62
CA GLY A 12 -15.60 17.87 3.97
C GLY A 12 -15.79 16.38 4.32
N ASP A 13 -15.44 15.47 3.41
CA ASP A 13 -15.56 14.02 3.66
C ASP A 13 -14.49 13.52 4.62
N ARG A 14 -14.82 12.49 5.41
CA ARG A 14 -13.88 11.90 6.38
C ARG A 14 -12.91 10.95 5.68
N ILE A 15 -11.64 11.02 6.06
CA ILE A 15 -10.59 10.12 5.56
C ILE A 15 -10.38 8.98 6.57
N ALA A 16 -10.34 7.74 6.08
CA ALA A 16 -10.08 6.55 6.90
C ALA A 16 -9.05 5.62 6.23
N ILE A 17 -8.24 4.96 7.06
CA ILE A 17 -7.40 3.84 6.63
C ILE A 17 -8.25 2.57 6.81
N VAL A 18 -8.63 1.94 5.71
CA VAL A 18 -9.57 0.81 5.73
C VAL A 18 -8.84 -0.52 5.92
N SER A 19 -7.69 -0.70 5.27
CA SER A 19 -6.91 -1.93 5.34
C SER A 19 -5.43 -1.64 5.10
N GLY A 20 -4.57 -2.48 5.66
CA GLY A 20 -3.12 -2.45 5.43
C GLY A 20 -2.59 -3.85 5.15
N LEU A 21 -1.66 -3.94 4.20
CA LEU A 21 -0.95 -5.17 3.85
C LEU A 21 0.51 -4.83 3.51
N ARG A 22 1.40 -5.78 3.78
CA ARG A 22 2.82 -5.68 3.44
C ARG A 22 3.37 -7.04 3.09
N THR A 23 4.48 -7.07 2.35
CA THR A 23 5.30 -8.27 2.27
C THR A 23 5.94 -8.57 3.65
N PRO A 24 6.24 -9.85 3.93
CA PRO A 24 7.16 -10.20 5.00
C PRO A 24 8.50 -9.48 4.83
N PHE A 25 9.16 -9.10 5.92
CA PHE A 25 10.53 -8.60 5.83
C PHE A 25 11.46 -9.80 5.68
N ALA A 26 12.26 -9.80 4.63
CA ALA A 26 13.26 -10.82 4.37
C ALA A 26 14.66 -10.19 4.37
N ARG A 27 15.66 -11.01 4.71
CA ARG A 27 17.06 -10.59 4.59
C ARG A 27 17.38 -10.32 3.12
N GLN A 28 18.22 -9.32 2.85
CA GLN A 28 18.70 -9.03 1.50
C GLN A 28 19.23 -10.31 0.82
N ALA A 29 18.93 -10.45 -0.48
CA ALA A 29 19.32 -11.60 -1.30
C ALA A 29 18.84 -12.98 -0.77
N THR A 30 17.68 -13.02 -0.10
CA THR A 30 17.04 -14.29 0.32
C THR A 30 15.68 -14.52 -0.34
N ALA A 31 14.57 -14.44 0.40
CA ALA A 31 13.24 -14.88 -0.04
C ALA A 31 12.68 -14.13 -1.27
N PHE A 32 13.18 -12.93 -1.55
CA PHE A 32 12.80 -12.11 -2.71
C PHE A 32 13.96 -11.83 -3.65
N HIS A 33 15.03 -12.65 -3.59
CA HIS A 33 16.17 -12.47 -4.46
C HIS A 33 15.77 -12.55 -5.94
N GLY A 34 16.18 -11.55 -6.73
CA GLY A 34 15.88 -11.48 -8.16
C GLY A 34 14.45 -11.05 -8.49
N ILE A 35 13.64 -10.66 -7.50
CA ILE A 35 12.31 -10.10 -7.74
C ILE A 35 12.41 -8.57 -7.78
N PRO A 36 12.05 -7.93 -8.90
CA PRO A 36 12.04 -6.47 -9.00
C PRO A 36 11.08 -5.80 -7.99
N ALA A 37 11.42 -4.59 -7.54
CA ALA A 37 10.58 -3.77 -6.65
C ALA A 37 9.11 -3.67 -7.10
N VAL A 38 8.91 -3.50 -8.41
CA VAL A 38 7.59 -3.35 -9.00
C VAL A 38 6.77 -4.62 -8.90
N ASP A 39 7.40 -5.79 -8.99
CA ASP A 39 6.70 -7.07 -8.93
C ASP A 39 6.34 -7.44 -7.49
N LEU A 40 7.17 -7.04 -6.52
CA LEU A 40 6.79 -7.06 -5.09
C LEU A 40 5.58 -6.15 -4.83
N GLY A 41 5.56 -4.96 -5.42
CA GLY A 41 4.41 -4.04 -5.36
C GLY A 41 3.13 -4.67 -5.92
N LYS A 42 3.20 -5.27 -7.12
CA LYS A 42 2.07 -5.97 -7.74
C LYS A 42 1.54 -7.10 -6.86
N MET A 43 2.43 -7.88 -6.24
CA MET A 43 2.03 -8.99 -5.36
C MET A 43 1.23 -8.49 -4.15
N VAL A 44 1.69 -7.43 -3.48
CA VAL A 44 0.99 -6.87 -2.32
C VAL A 44 -0.33 -6.22 -2.74
N VAL A 45 -0.36 -5.47 -3.84
CA VAL A 45 -1.60 -4.83 -4.32
C VAL A 45 -2.62 -5.88 -4.73
N GLY A 46 -2.21 -6.93 -5.47
CA GLY A 46 -3.09 -8.03 -5.86
C GLY A 46 -3.68 -8.75 -4.65
N GLU A 47 -2.86 -9.07 -3.66
CA GLU A 47 -3.33 -9.70 -2.43
C GLU A 47 -4.23 -8.77 -1.59
N MET A 48 -3.93 -7.45 -1.56
CA MET A 48 -4.78 -6.48 -0.89
C MET A 48 -6.15 -6.40 -1.56
N LEU A 49 -6.23 -6.39 -2.89
CA LEU A 49 -7.49 -6.40 -3.63
C LEU A 49 -8.27 -7.71 -3.44
N ALA A 50 -7.57 -8.84 -3.36
CA ALA A 50 -8.22 -10.13 -3.12
C ALA A 50 -8.79 -10.24 -1.69
N ARG A 51 -8.17 -9.57 -0.71
CA ARG A 51 -8.62 -9.54 0.69
C ARG A 51 -9.58 -8.41 0.99
N SER A 52 -9.53 -7.33 0.22
CA SER A 52 -10.45 -6.23 0.35
C SER A 52 -11.73 -6.57 -0.40
N GLU A 53 -12.88 -6.31 0.21
CA GLU A 53 -14.17 -6.41 -0.48
C GLU A 53 -14.43 -5.15 -1.32
N ILE A 54 -13.36 -4.52 -1.83
CA ILE A 54 -13.41 -3.24 -2.55
C ILE A 54 -13.38 -3.54 -4.05
N PRO A 55 -14.41 -3.16 -4.82
CA PRO A 55 -14.40 -3.33 -6.27
C PRO A 55 -13.23 -2.53 -6.88
N PRO A 56 -12.38 -3.14 -7.73
CA PRO A 56 -11.22 -2.44 -8.30
C PRO A 56 -11.60 -1.17 -9.08
N GLU A 57 -12.81 -1.12 -9.63
CA GLU A 57 -13.31 -0.03 -10.47
C GLU A 57 -13.56 1.25 -9.68
N VAL A 58 -13.71 1.20 -8.35
CA VAL A 58 -13.89 2.40 -7.52
C VAL A 58 -12.59 3.05 -7.09
N ILE A 59 -11.44 2.43 -7.39
CA ILE A 59 -10.13 2.95 -7.01
C ILE A 59 -9.70 4.01 -8.03
N GLU A 60 -9.69 5.26 -7.59
CA GLU A 60 -9.36 6.40 -8.46
C GLU A 60 -7.85 6.65 -8.60
N GLN A 61 -7.06 6.26 -7.59
CA GLN A 61 -5.63 6.55 -7.57
C GLN A 61 -4.82 5.47 -6.84
N LEU A 62 -3.75 4.99 -7.49
CA LEU A 62 -2.72 4.14 -6.89
C LEU A 62 -1.42 4.93 -6.80
N VAL A 63 -0.88 5.07 -5.59
CA VAL A 63 0.43 5.69 -5.35
C VAL A 63 1.37 4.62 -4.80
N PHE A 64 2.47 4.36 -5.51
CA PHE A 64 3.47 3.37 -5.12
C PHE A 64 4.86 4.01 -5.06
N TRP A 65 5.62 3.68 -4.00
CA TRP A 65 7.01 4.11 -3.86
C TRP A 65 7.96 2.90 -4.07
N PRO A 66 8.71 2.84 -5.18
CA PRO A 66 9.55 1.69 -5.52
C PRO A 66 10.92 1.67 -4.83
N GLY A 67 11.29 2.71 -4.08
CA GLY A 67 12.65 2.86 -3.55
C GLY A 67 12.91 2.06 -2.29
N CYS A 68 13.04 0.73 -2.38
CA CYS A 68 13.72 -0.15 -1.39
C CYS A 68 13.77 -1.64 -1.82
N ALA A 69 14.10 -1.99 -3.06
CA ALA A 69 14.22 -3.41 -3.43
C ALA A 69 15.64 -3.98 -3.36
N ASP A 70 16.68 -3.15 -3.47
CA ASP A 70 18.06 -3.62 -3.65
C ASP A 70 19.10 -2.81 -2.86
N ALA A 71 18.83 -2.52 -1.57
CA ALA A 71 19.87 -2.08 -0.63
C ALA A 71 20.35 -3.24 0.23
#